data_AF-R7I1W3-F1
#
_entry.id   AF-R7I1W3-F1
#
_cell.length_a   1.000
_cell.length_b   1.000
_cell.length_c   1.000
_cell.angle_alpha   90.00
_cell.angle_beta   90.00
_cell.angle_gamma   90.00
#
_symmetry.space_group_name_H-M   'P 1'
#
loop_
_entity.id
_entity.type
_entity.pdbx_description
1 polymer ?
#
loop_
_entity_poly.entity_id
_entity_poly.type
_entity_poly.pdbx_seq_one_letter_code
_entity_poly.pdbx_strand_id
1 'polypeptide(L)'
;MPNDKNVPMKKETSIFAPAAETAFYYYEKTQNHIKKMIAENYEIGQKLPSIIELSQQLDLSPNTIRKAFHNLAKEGYLAFSRGRYGGTFVIDIPETDEQTFKWLAVNPKYAEVYKN
;
A
#
# COMPACT_ATOMS: atom_id res chain seq x y z
N MET A 1 -38.40 0.38 -19.55
CA MET A 1 -37.50 0.43 -18.37
C MET A 1 -37.41 -0.97 -17.79
N PRO A 2 -36.29 -1.38 -17.17
CA PRO A 2 -35.12 -0.59 -16.71
C PRO A 2 -33.89 -0.86 -17.62
N ASN A 3 -33.22 0.10 -18.27
CA ASN A 3 -32.26 1.12 -17.80
C ASN A 3 -31.32 0.70 -16.65
N ASP A 4 -30.43 -0.24 -16.93
CA ASP A 4 -29.23 -0.50 -16.13
C ASP A 4 -28.05 0.35 -16.65
N LYS A 5 -28.10 1.65 -16.37
CA LYS A 5 -26.96 2.57 -16.57
C LYS A 5 -26.26 2.79 -15.24
N ASN A 6 -25.50 1.80 -14.77
CA ASN A 6 -24.39 1.98 -13.82
C ASN A 6 -23.65 0.66 -13.58
N VAL A 7 -22.99 0.13 -14.62
CA VAL A 7 -21.84 -0.74 -14.36
C VAL A 7 -20.66 0.21 -14.14
N PRO A 8 -20.06 0.28 -12.93
CA PRO A 8 -18.88 1.09 -12.73
C PRO A 8 -17.82 0.59 -13.69
N MET A 9 -17.41 1.45 -14.62
CA MET A 9 -16.37 1.21 -15.60
C MET A 9 -15.13 0.73 -14.86
N LYS A 10 -14.91 -0.59 -14.87
CA LYS A 10 -13.65 -1.20 -14.47
C LYS A 10 -12.64 -0.53 -15.39
N LYS A 11 -11.80 0.35 -14.81
CA LYS A 11 -10.61 0.88 -15.49
C LYS A 11 -9.69 -0.32 -15.69
N GLU A 12 -10.00 -1.13 -16.71
CA GLU A 12 -9.09 -2.11 -17.24
C GLU A 12 -7.89 -1.30 -17.73
N THR A 13 -6.86 -1.29 -16.88
CA THR A 13 -5.46 -1.45 -17.27
C THR A 13 -5.25 -1.32 -18.77
N SER A 14 -4.60 -0.22 -19.15
CA SER A 14 -3.98 -0.10 -20.47
C SER A 14 -3.26 -1.40 -20.79
N ILE A 15 -3.77 -2.12 -21.79
CA ILE A 15 -3.26 -3.41 -22.28
C ILE A 15 -1.84 -3.29 -22.89
N PHE A 16 -1.27 -2.07 -22.91
CA PHE A 16 0.00 -1.73 -23.53
C PHE A 16 0.97 -0.97 -22.61
N ALA A 17 0.68 -0.83 -21.31
CA ALA A 17 1.69 -0.30 -20.40
C ALA A 17 2.89 -1.28 -20.37
N PRO A 18 4.15 -0.81 -20.55
CA PRO A 18 5.33 -1.66 -20.45
C PRO A 18 5.25 -2.52 -19.19
N ALA A 19 5.62 -3.80 -19.28
CA ALA A 19 5.52 -4.74 -18.17
C ALA A 19 6.20 -4.21 -16.89
N ALA A 20 7.30 -3.45 -17.05
CA ALA A 20 8.01 -2.80 -15.96
C ALA A 20 7.18 -1.70 -15.27
N GLU A 21 6.48 -0.86 -16.04
CA GLU A 21 5.63 0.22 -15.50
C GLU A 21 4.40 -0.35 -14.79
N THR A 22 3.77 -1.36 -15.40
CA THR A 22 2.66 -2.10 -14.79
C THR A 22 3.09 -2.76 -13.48
N ALA A 23 4.24 -3.43 -13.46
CA ALA A 23 4.78 -4.04 -12.25
C ALA A 23 5.14 -3.00 -11.17
N PHE A 24 5.69 -1.85 -11.57
CA PHE A 24 5.98 -0.74 -10.65
C PHE A 24 4.69 -0.21 -10.01
N TYR A 25 3.66 0.08 -10.81
CA TYR A 25 2.37 0.57 -10.34
C TYR A 25 1.70 -0.40 -9.35
N TYR A 26 1.68 -1.70 -9.66
CA TYR A 26 1.12 -2.70 -8.75
C TYR A 26 1.91 -2.84 -7.46
N TYR A 27 3.24 -2.74 -7.54
CA TYR A 27 4.11 -2.81 -6.38
C TYR A 27 3.91 -1.62 -5.43
N GLU A 28 3.94 -0.41 -5.96
CA GLU A 28 3.72 0.83 -5.19
C GLU A 28 2.33 0.82 -4.54
N LYS A 29 1.30 0.45 -5.30
CA LYS A 29 -0.06 0.29 -4.79
C LYS A 29 -0.14 -0.72 -3.65
N THR A 30 0.56 -1.85 -3.78
CA THR A 30 0.62 -2.88 -2.71
C THR A 30 1.27 -2.32 -1.46
N GLN A 31 2.42 -1.65 -1.60
CA GLN A 31 3.15 -1.10 -0.46
C GLN A 31 2.32 -0.02 0.25
N ASN A 32 1.67 0.88 -0.49
CA ASN A 32 0.81 1.92 0.06
C ASN A 32 -0.44 1.32 0.74
N HIS A 33 -1.00 0.25 0.19
CA HIS A 33 -2.09 -0.46 0.84
C HIS A 33 -1.67 -1.06 2.19
N ILE A 34 -0.48 -1.68 2.26
CA ILE A 34 0.06 -2.20 3.53
C ILE A 34 0.35 -1.06 4.52
N LYS A 35 0.89 0.09 4.06
CA LYS A 35 1.07 1.28 4.91
C LYS A 35 -0.25 1.72 5.54
N LYS A 36 -1.29 1.87 4.72
CA LYS A 36 -2.62 2.25 5.17
C LYS A 36 -3.20 1.25 6.17
N MET A 37 -3.08 -0.05 5.87
CA MET A 37 -3.51 -1.11 6.78
C MET A 37 -2.82 -1.01 8.15
N ILE A 38 -1.50 -0.78 8.18
CA ILE A 38 -0.72 -0.60 9.41
C ILE A 38 -1.22 0.63 10.17
N ALA A 39 -1.37 1.77 9.50
CA ALA A 39 -1.77 3.03 10.12
C ALA A 39 -3.20 3.00 10.69
N GLU A 40 -4.11 2.23 10.09
CA GLU A 40 -5.52 2.15 10.52
C GLU A 40 -5.77 1.10 11.60
N ASN A 41 -5.04 -0.03 11.57
CA ASN A 41 -5.43 -1.22 12.34
C ASN A 41 -4.36 -1.72 13.33
N TYR A 42 -3.16 -1.12 13.34
CA TYR A 42 -2.05 -1.62 14.16
C TYR A 42 -1.43 -0.53 15.03
N GLU A 43 -0.85 -0.99 16.14
CA GLU A 43 -0.07 -0.16 17.05
C GLU A 43 1.40 -0.60 17.05
N ILE A 44 2.29 0.27 17.51
CA ILE A 44 3.71 -0.03 17.68
C ILE A 44 3.86 -1.23 18.63
N GLY A 45 4.69 -2.20 18.24
CA GLY A 45 4.91 -3.45 18.95
C GLY A 45 3.97 -4.58 18.56
N GLN A 46 2.90 -4.31 17.79
CA GLN A 46 1.99 -5.37 17.35
C GLN A 46 2.61 -6.21 16.23
N LYS A 47 2.24 -7.50 16.25
CA LYS A 47 2.68 -8.48 15.26
C LYS A 47 1.78 -8.44 14.03
N LEU A 48 2.39 -8.32 12.85
CA LEU A 48 1.68 -8.44 11.58
C LEU A 48 1.38 -9.91 11.23
N PRO A 49 0.37 -10.15 10.38
CA PRO A 49 0.16 -11.45 9.74
C PRO A 49 1.43 -11.91 9.02
N SER A 50 1.58 -13.22 8.91
CA SER A 50 2.65 -13.80 8.13
C SER A 50 2.52 -13.44 6.65
N ILE A 51 3.63 -13.56 5.91
CA ILE A 51 3.65 -13.32 4.46
C ILE A 51 2.62 -14.20 3.73
N ILE A 52 2.41 -15.43 4.19
CA ILE A 52 1.48 -16.37 3.57
C ILE A 52 0.04 -15.98 3.85
N GLU A 53 -0.29 -15.64 5.11
CA GLU A 53 -1.63 -15.18 5.48
C GLU A 53 -2.00 -13.89 4.73
N LEU A 54 -1.08 -12.92 4.71
CA LEU A 54 -1.33 -11.65 4.02
C LEU A 54 -1.41 -11.81 2.50
N SER A 55 -0.63 -12.73 1.93
CA SER A 55 -0.70 -13.10 0.51
C SER A 55 -2.09 -13.64 0.14
N GLN A 56 -2.68 -14.49 0.99
CA GLN A 56 -4.02 -15.01 0.78
C GLN A 56 -5.10 -13.92 0.96
N GLN A 57 -4.94 -13.05 1.96
CA GLN A 57 -5.89 -11.96 2.23
C GLN A 57 -5.94 -10.93 1.10
N LEU A 58 -4.80 -10.62 0.50
CA LEU A 58 -4.67 -9.60 -0.55
C LEU A 58 -4.71 -10.16 -1.97
N ASP A 59 -4.78 -11.48 -2.14
CA ASP A 59 -4.65 -12.19 -3.43
C ASP A 59 -3.39 -11.75 -4.21
N LEU A 60 -2.27 -11.69 -3.51
CA LEU A 60 -0.98 -11.25 -4.04
C LEU A 60 0.07 -12.32 -3.86
N SER A 61 1.08 -12.36 -4.74
CA SER A 61 2.16 -13.32 -4.60
C SER A 61 2.92 -13.12 -3.27
N PRO A 62 3.34 -14.21 -2.59
CA PRO A 62 4.17 -14.11 -1.38
C PRO A 62 5.46 -13.30 -1.59
N ASN A 63 5.99 -13.31 -2.81
CA ASN A 63 7.18 -12.55 -3.17
C ASN A 63 6.91 -11.03 -3.19
N THR A 64 5.74 -10.61 -3.67
CA THR A 64 5.30 -9.21 -3.66
C THR A 64 5.19 -8.71 -2.23
N ILE A 65 4.51 -9.48 -1.37
CA ILE A 65 4.36 -9.15 0.06
C ILE A 65 5.72 -9.11 0.75
N ARG A 66 6.60 -10.09 0.50
CA ARG A 66 7.95 -10.11 1.06
C ARG A 66 8.72 -8.85 0.68
N LYS A 67 8.67 -8.45 -0.59
CA LYS A 67 9.36 -7.25 -1.09
C LYS A 67 8.82 -5.98 -0.41
N ALA A 68 7.50 -5.85 -0.30
CA ALA A 68 6.86 -4.74 0.40
C ALA A 68 7.28 -4.69 1.89
N PHE A 69 7.27 -5.82 2.60
CA PHE A 69 7.73 -5.89 3.99
C PHE A 69 9.20 -5.48 4.16
N HIS A 70 10.07 -5.92 3.25
CA HIS A 70 11.49 -5.53 3.29
C HIS A 70 11.67 -4.03 3.06
N ASN A 71 10.90 -3.44 2.15
CA ASN A 71 10.95 -2.00 1.94
C ASN A 71 10.43 -1.22 3.14
N LEU A 72 9.31 -1.63 3.73
CA LEU A 72 8.79 -1.00 4.95
C LEU A 72 9.74 -1.16 6.15
N ALA A 73 10.46 -2.28 6.23
CA ALA A 73 11.51 -2.45 7.23
C ALA A 73 12.71 -1.52 6.98
N LYS A 74 13.11 -1.32 5.71
CA LYS A 74 14.16 -0.35 5.34
C LYS A 74 13.74 1.10 5.62
N GLU A 75 12.47 1.42 5.44
CA GLU A 75 11.88 2.72 5.76
C GLU A 75 11.72 2.95 7.28
N GLY A 76 11.93 1.92 8.11
CA GLY A 76 11.90 2.03 9.56
C GLY A 76 10.54 1.76 10.21
N TYR A 77 9.57 1.23 9.48
CA TYR A 77 8.23 0.93 10.01
C TYR A 77 8.11 -0.48 10.59
N LEU A 78 8.91 -1.43 10.10
CA LEU A 78 8.82 -2.85 10.48
C LEU A 78 10.15 -3.41 10.98
N ALA A 79 10.07 -4.34 11.93
CA ALA A 79 11.19 -5.15 12.37
C ALA A 79 10.88 -6.65 12.26
N PHE A 80 11.89 -7.43 11.85
CA PHE A 80 11.81 -8.89 11.82
C PHE A 80 12.45 -9.49 13.07
N SER A 81 11.70 -10.32 13.79
CA SER A 81 12.21 -11.10 14.92
C SER A 81 12.28 -12.59 14.57
N ARG A 82 13.33 -13.28 15.03
CA ARG A 82 13.57 -14.71 14.81
C ARG A 82 13.16 -15.54 16.03
N GLY A 83 12.96 -16.85 15.84
CA GLY A 83 12.67 -17.81 16.91
C GLY A 83 11.23 -18.33 16.93
N ARG A 84 10.88 -19.13 17.95
CA ARG A 84 9.58 -19.81 18.07
C ARG A 84 8.37 -18.84 18.05
N TYR A 85 8.57 -17.64 18.58
CA TYR A 85 7.57 -16.57 18.61
C TYR A 85 7.91 -15.41 17.66
N GLY A 86 8.87 -15.63 16.75
CA GLY A 86 9.31 -14.65 15.77
C GLY A 86 8.21 -14.25 14.79
N GLY A 87 8.49 -13.22 13.99
CA GLY A 87 7.57 -12.65 13.03
C GLY A 87 7.93 -11.21 12.68
N THR A 88 6.99 -10.53 12.03
CA THR A 88 7.13 -9.12 11.65
C THR A 88 6.37 -8.26 12.64
N PHE A 89 7.00 -7.23 13.17
CA PHE A 89 6.44 -6.33 14.17
C PHE A 89 6.47 -4.90 13.68
N VAL A 90 5.45 -4.13 14.03
CA VAL A 90 5.38 -2.70 13.77
C VAL A 90 6.31 -1.99 14.76
N ILE A 91 7.21 -1.13 14.27
CA ILE A 91 8.11 -0.32 15.10
C ILE A 91 7.83 1.18 14.98
N ASP A 92 7.16 1.61 13.90
CA ASP A 92 6.68 2.97 13.71
C ASP A 92 5.44 2.98 12.80
N ILE A 93 4.62 4.03 12.88
CA ILE A 93 3.39 4.17 12.10
C ILE A 93 3.65 5.00 10.83
N PRO A 94 3.44 4.43 9.63
CA PRO A 94 3.67 5.16 8.38
C PRO A 94 2.66 6.30 8.21
N GLU A 95 3.17 7.46 7.78
CA GLU A 95 2.32 8.55 7.32
C GLU A 95 1.66 8.16 5.99
N THR A 96 0.33 8.29 5.92
CA THR A 96 -0.45 8.03 4.70
C THR A 96 -0.78 9.34 3.99
N ASP A 97 -0.52 9.40 2.69
CA ASP A 97 -0.64 10.60 1.85
C ASP A 97 -2.03 11.27 1.82
N GLU A 98 -3.09 10.59 2.30
CA GLU A 98 -4.45 11.15 2.36
C GLU A 98 -4.52 12.45 3.17
N GLN A 99 -3.65 12.63 4.17
CA GLN A 99 -3.63 13.85 4.99
C GLN A 99 -2.92 15.01 4.27
N THR A 100 -1.91 14.73 3.46
CA THR A 100 -1.10 15.73 2.75
C THR A 100 -1.92 16.49 1.69
N PHE A 101 -2.76 15.78 0.94
CA PHE A 101 -3.63 16.41 -0.06
C PHE A 101 -4.72 17.30 0.55
N LYS A 102 -5.17 17.00 1.77
CA LYS A 102 -6.15 17.84 2.48
C LYS A 102 -5.58 19.23 2.77
N TRP A 103 -4.29 19.35 3.08
CA TRP A 103 -3.66 20.64 3.32
C TRP A 103 -3.38 21.42 2.02
N LEU A 104 -2.94 20.72 0.96
CA LEU A 104 -2.71 21.33 -0.37
C LEU A 104 -4.00 21.86 -1.00
N ALA A 105 -5.11 21.15 -0.90
CA ALA A 105 -6.40 21.58 -1.45
C ALA A 105 -6.99 22.82 -0.73
N VAL A 106 -6.60 23.05 0.52
CA VAL A 106 -7.09 24.18 1.34
C VAL A 106 -6.21 25.42 1.16
N ASN A 107 -5.03 25.30 0.54
CA ASN A 107 -4.11 26.41 0.32
C ASN A 107 -3.80 26.61 -1.18
N PRO A 108 -4.54 27.50 -1.89
CA PRO A 108 -4.45 27.67 -3.34
C PRO A 108 -3.09 28.17 -3.85
N LYS A 109 -2.15 28.53 -2.96
CA LYS A 109 -0.80 28.97 -3.35
C LYS A 109 0.16 27.83 -3.77
N TYR A 110 -0.17 26.55 -3.51
CA TYR A 110 0.77 25.44 -3.75
C TYR A 110 0.29 24.40 -4.79
N ALA A 111 -0.89 24.57 -5.39
CA ALA A 111 -1.45 23.62 -6.35
C ALA A 111 -0.68 23.53 -7.69
N GLU A 112 0.19 24.49 -7.99
CA GLU A 112 0.89 24.58 -9.28
C GLU A 112 2.15 23.71 -9.38
N VAL A 113 2.65 23.14 -8.27
CA VAL A 113 3.98 22.52 -8.23
C VAL A 113 4.01 21.09 -8.83
N TYR A 114 2.85 20.46 -9.07
CA TYR A 114 2.78 19.06 -9.54
C TYR A 114 2.29 18.90 -10.99
N LYS A 115 2.33 19.97 -11.79
CA LYS A 115 2.30 19.84 -13.26
C LYS A 115 3.73 19.83 -13.79
N ASN A 116 4.36 18.66 -13.79
CA ASN A 116 5.36 18.28 -14.78
C ASN A 116 5.62 16.77 -14.73
#